data_AF-A0AAQ2C861-F1
#
_entry.id   AF-A0AAQ2C861-F1
#
_cell.length_a   1.000
_cell.length_b   1.000
_cell.length_c   1.000
_cell.angle_alpha   90.00
_cell.angle_beta   90.00
_cell.angle_gamma   90.00
#
_symmetry.space_group_name_H-M   'P 1'
#
loop_
_entity.id
_entity.type
_entity.pdbx_description
1 polymer ?
#
loop_
_entity_poly.entity_id
_entity_poly.type
_entity_poly.pdbx_seq_one_letter_code
_entity_poly.pdbx_strand_id
1 'polypeptide(L)'
;MPSGEKSSPGGIRGFRARFLLHNVGLIGLSTASTDAGAVSVGAPSVGLMKPSFIEEREAMGRHFDAIAEAERDIAAAFARRAERVEDARRFGQAIAHNARVPGARRDAREVAEREFSSELACTIRVPQRTAENLVAESRALAQELPATRAALAAGEISYRHAQVVVNQAWSVPAEGRVKFEAAVLKSAGTLT
;
A
#
# COMPACT_ATOMS: atom_id res chain seq x y z
N MET A 1 42.75 7.59 33.59
CA MET A 1 41.84 6.44 33.83
C MET A 1 41.19 6.64 35.18
N PRO A 2 39.91 6.28 35.38
CA PRO A 2 38.90 5.81 34.42
C PRO A 2 37.67 6.77 34.44
N SER A 3 36.53 6.60 33.78
CA SER A 3 36.00 5.86 32.63
C SER A 3 34.51 6.25 32.56
N GLY A 4 33.85 6.04 31.42
CA GLY A 4 32.39 6.02 31.31
C GLY A 4 31.85 6.96 30.23
N GLU A 5 32.02 6.62 28.95
CA GLU A 5 31.12 5.77 28.16
C GLU A 5 29.99 6.53 27.45
N LYS A 6 30.28 6.79 26.16
CA LYS A 6 29.41 6.67 24.98
C LYS A 6 27.91 6.51 25.26
N SER A 7 27.13 7.53 24.88
CA SER A 7 25.69 7.38 24.63
C SER A 7 25.39 7.73 23.18
N SER A 8 25.19 6.69 22.37
CA SER A 8 24.65 6.70 21.03
C SER A 8 24.03 5.31 20.78
N PRO A 9 23.06 5.16 19.87
CA PRO A 9 21.79 5.84 19.75
C PRO A 9 20.63 4.88 20.11
N GLY A 10 19.48 5.44 20.49
CA GLY A 10 18.27 4.67 20.82
C GLY A 10 17.82 3.78 19.67
N GLY A 11 17.87 2.47 19.90
CA GLY A 11 17.59 1.44 18.92
C GLY A 11 16.19 1.53 18.31
N ILE A 12 16.16 1.44 16.98
CA ILE A 12 14.98 1.17 16.17
C ILE A 12 14.51 -0.24 16.51
N ARG A 13 13.44 -0.34 17.30
CA ARG A 13 12.83 -1.63 17.66
C ARG A 13 11.89 -2.08 16.55
N GLY A 14 12.41 -2.99 15.72
CA GLY A 14 11.75 -4.22 15.27
C GLY A 14 10.32 -4.11 14.72
N PHE A 15 10.22 -3.82 13.42
CA PHE A 15 9.07 -4.25 12.60
C PHE A 15 9.08 -5.78 12.53
N ARG A 16 8.15 -6.45 13.22
CA ARG A 16 7.97 -7.90 13.07
C ARG A 16 7.16 -8.17 11.81
N ALA A 17 7.89 -8.60 10.78
CA ALA A 17 7.34 -9.32 9.64
C ALA A 17 6.56 -10.55 10.14
N ARG A 18 5.29 -10.64 9.77
CA ARG A 18 4.51 -11.88 9.87
C ARG A 18 3.36 -11.84 8.88
N PHE A 19 3.64 -12.20 7.62
CA PHE A 19 2.64 -12.83 6.77
C PHE A 19 3.30 -14.07 6.17
N LEU A 20 3.02 -15.19 6.83
CA LEU A 20 3.42 -16.52 6.39
C LEU A 20 2.51 -16.88 5.20
N LEU A 21 3.16 -17.24 4.10
CA LEU A 21 2.61 -17.94 2.95
C LEU A 21 1.67 -19.07 3.36
N HIS A 22 0.49 -19.16 2.74
CA HIS A 22 -0.12 -20.42 2.34
C HIS A 22 -1.04 -20.15 1.13
N ASN A 23 -0.51 -20.34 -0.08
CA ASN A 23 -1.33 -20.74 -1.21
C ASN A 23 -0.57 -21.87 -1.91
N VAL A 24 -0.73 -23.08 -1.36
CA VAL A 24 -0.18 -24.30 -1.96
C VAL A 24 -1.08 -24.64 -3.13
N GLY A 25 -0.52 -24.46 -4.33
CA GLY A 25 -1.13 -24.92 -5.57
C GLY A 25 -1.33 -26.43 -5.54
N LEU A 26 -2.58 -26.84 -5.79
CA LEU A 26 -2.91 -28.20 -6.19
C LEU A 26 -2.35 -28.43 -7.60
N ILE A 27 -1.10 -28.88 -7.69
CA ILE A 27 -0.59 -29.55 -8.89
C ILE A 27 -0.74 -31.05 -8.63
N GLY A 28 -1.68 -31.66 -9.34
CA GLY A 28 -1.81 -33.11 -9.39
C GLY A 28 -0.62 -33.72 -10.12
N LEU A 29 0.14 -34.58 -9.44
CA LEU A 29 0.98 -35.59 -10.08
C LEU A 29 0.63 -36.93 -9.45
N SER A 30 -0.21 -37.69 -10.16
CA SER A 30 -0.43 -39.11 -9.91
C SER A 30 0.75 -39.88 -10.50
N THR A 31 1.55 -40.51 -9.65
CA THR A 31 2.59 -41.45 -10.07
C THR A 31 1.95 -42.80 -10.37
N ALA A 32 2.07 -43.25 -11.63
CA ALA A 32 1.66 -44.56 -12.07
C ALA A 32 2.48 -45.67 -11.37
N SER A 33 1.79 -46.73 -10.95
CA SER A 33 2.39 -48.04 -10.71
C SER A 33 1.50 -49.11 -11.35
N THR A 34 2.12 -49.77 -12.32
CA THR A 34 1.78 -50.89 -13.19
C THR A 34 0.77 -51.91 -12.66
N ASP A 35 -0.29 -52.17 -13.44
CA ASP A 35 -0.68 -53.54 -13.77
C ASP A 35 -1.32 -53.59 -15.17
N ALA A 36 -1.00 -54.66 -15.89
CA ALA A 36 -1.25 -54.84 -17.30
C ALA A 36 -2.70 -55.28 -17.56
N GLY A 37 -3.45 -54.47 -18.31
CA GLY A 37 -4.75 -54.83 -18.84
C GLY A 37 -5.08 -53.93 -20.01
N ALA A 38 -5.11 -54.50 -21.22
CA ALA A 38 -5.47 -53.80 -22.43
C ALA A 38 -6.88 -53.18 -22.31
N VAL A 39 -6.94 -51.86 -22.16
CA VAL A 39 -8.18 -51.10 -22.27
C VAL A 39 -8.02 -50.12 -23.43
N SER A 40 -8.92 -50.29 -24.39
CA SER A 40 -9.11 -49.41 -25.54
C SER A 40 -8.98 -47.94 -25.14
N VAL A 41 -7.97 -47.25 -25.67
CA VAL A 41 -7.81 -45.81 -25.51
C VAL A 41 -8.87 -45.14 -26.38
N GLY A 42 -10.05 -44.94 -25.79
CA GLY A 42 -10.99 -43.95 -26.27
C GLY A 42 -10.28 -42.60 -26.31
N ALA A 43 -10.37 -41.92 -27.45
CA ALA A 43 -9.87 -40.56 -27.63
C ALA A 43 -10.22 -39.70 -26.40
N PRO A 44 -9.33 -38.81 -25.92
CA PRO A 44 -9.67 -37.95 -24.81
C PRO A 44 -10.92 -37.18 -25.23
N SER A 45 -12.00 -37.40 -24.49
CA SER A 45 -13.25 -36.72 -24.66
C SER A 45 -13.03 -35.24 -24.35
N VAL A 46 -12.61 -34.49 -25.36
CA VAL A 46 -12.94 -33.07 -25.50
C VAL A 46 -14.44 -33.01 -25.84
N GLY A 47 -15.25 -33.64 -25.00
CA GLY A 47 -16.68 -33.74 -25.13
C GLY A 47 -17.26 -32.39 -24.77
N LEU A 48 -17.69 -31.66 -25.80
CA LEU A 48 -18.62 -30.52 -25.76
C LEU A 48 -18.85 -29.98 -24.35
N MET A 49 -18.06 -28.98 -23.94
CA MET A 49 -18.52 -28.08 -22.88
C MET A 49 -19.90 -27.57 -23.29
N LYS A 50 -20.91 -27.80 -22.45
CA LYS A 50 -22.27 -27.30 -22.69
C LYS A 50 -22.20 -25.78 -22.82
N PRO A 51 -22.95 -25.15 -23.75
CA PRO A 51 -22.99 -23.69 -23.88
C PRO A 51 -23.26 -22.98 -22.53
N SER A 52 -24.03 -23.60 -21.64
CA SER A 52 -24.27 -23.11 -20.27
C SER A 52 -23.00 -22.94 -19.42
N PHE A 53 -21.99 -23.80 -19.59
CA PHE A 53 -20.74 -23.71 -18.83
C PHE A 53 -19.88 -22.52 -19.29
N ILE A 54 -19.89 -22.21 -20.59
CA ILE A 54 -19.20 -21.03 -21.12
C ILE A 54 -19.90 -19.77 -20.63
N GLU A 55 -21.23 -19.72 -20.70
CA GLU A 55 -22.05 -18.60 -20.21
C GLU A 55 -21.87 -18.37 -18.70
N GLU A 56 -21.84 -19.44 -17.89
CA GLU A 56 -21.57 -19.37 -16.45
C GLU A 56 -20.16 -18.84 -16.15
N ARG A 57 -19.16 -19.28 -16.92
CA ARG A 57 -17.77 -18.79 -16.78
C ARG A 57 -17.63 -17.32 -17.18
N GLU A 58 -18.29 -16.91 -18.26
CA GLU A 58 -18.36 -15.51 -18.67
C GLU A 58 -19.09 -14.64 -17.63
N ALA A 59 -20.17 -15.15 -17.03
CA ALA A 59 -20.87 -14.48 -15.94
C ALA A 59 -19.98 -14.29 -14.71
N MET A 60 -19.22 -15.31 -14.33
CA MET A 60 -18.22 -15.21 -13.26
C MET A 60 -17.11 -14.21 -13.62
N GLY A 61 -16.66 -14.19 -14.88
CA GLY A 61 -15.70 -13.20 -15.38
C GLY A 61 -16.16 -11.77 -15.15
N ARG A 62 -17.42 -11.47 -15.49
CA ARG A 62 -18.02 -10.14 -15.24
C ARG A 62 -18.02 -9.74 -13.76
N HIS A 63 -18.19 -10.70 -12.84
CA HIS A 63 -18.09 -10.42 -11.41
C HIS A 63 -16.66 -10.04 -11.00
N PHE A 64 -15.64 -10.73 -11.52
CA PHE A 64 -14.25 -10.35 -11.26
C PHE A 64 -13.89 -9.00 -11.86
N ASP A 65 -14.38 -8.68 -13.07
CA ASP A 65 -14.17 -7.39 -13.70
C ASP A 65 -14.77 -6.24 -12.86
N ALA A 66 -15.99 -6.44 -12.33
CA ALA A 66 -16.64 -5.48 -11.44
C ALA A 66 -15.90 -5.31 -10.11
N ILE A 67 -15.34 -6.39 -9.54
CA ILE A 67 -14.49 -6.31 -8.35
C ILE A 67 -13.21 -5.53 -8.66
N ALA A 68 -12.56 -5.78 -9.79
CA ALA A 68 -11.36 -5.06 -10.20
C ALA A 68 -11.63 -3.57 -10.45
N GLU A 69 -12.79 -3.23 -11.00
CA GLU A 69 -13.25 -1.84 -11.13
C GLU A 69 -13.45 -1.17 -9.77
N ALA A 70 -14.12 -1.83 -8.82
CA ALA A 70 -14.29 -1.31 -7.47
C ALA A 70 -12.95 -1.09 -6.74
N GLU A 71 -11.99 -2.00 -6.91
CA GLU A 71 -10.64 -1.83 -6.34
C GLU A 71 -9.90 -0.62 -6.94
N ARG A 72 -10.04 -0.36 -8.25
CA ARG A 72 -9.50 0.84 -8.89
C ARG A 72 -10.14 2.11 -8.35
N ASP A 73 -11.45 2.11 -8.13
CA ASP A 73 -12.16 3.25 -7.53
C ASP A 73 -11.71 3.53 -6.10
N ILE A 74 -11.50 2.48 -5.30
CA ILE A 74 -10.97 2.56 -3.94
C ILE A 74 -9.54 3.12 -3.96
N ALA A 75 -8.68 2.64 -4.85
CA ALA A 75 -7.31 3.14 -5.02
C ALA A 75 -7.30 4.64 -5.37
N ALA A 76 -8.13 5.06 -6.33
CA ALA A 76 -8.28 6.45 -6.70
C ALA A 76 -8.82 7.30 -5.53
N ALA A 77 -9.75 6.78 -4.73
CA ALA A 77 -10.24 7.46 -3.53
C ALA A 77 -9.14 7.63 -2.47
N PHE A 78 -8.26 6.65 -2.30
CA PHE A 78 -7.12 6.77 -1.39
C PHE A 78 -6.10 7.82 -1.86
N ALA A 79 -5.79 7.90 -3.16
CA ALA A 79 -4.96 8.97 -3.71
C ALA A 79 -5.56 10.36 -3.45
N ARG A 80 -6.88 10.50 -3.71
CA ARG A 80 -7.65 11.71 -3.44
C ARG A 80 -7.69 12.09 -1.96
N ARG A 81 -7.69 11.11 -1.04
CA ARG A 81 -7.60 11.34 0.40
C ARG A 81 -6.23 11.86 0.79
N ALA A 82 -5.17 11.25 0.29
CA ALA A 82 -3.80 11.67 0.58
C ALA A 82 -3.55 13.13 0.18
N GLU A 83 -4.01 13.53 -1.00
CA GLU A 83 -3.94 14.91 -1.47
C GLU A 83 -4.68 15.89 -0.54
N ARG A 84 -5.95 15.59 -0.21
CA ARG A 84 -6.76 16.43 0.70
C ARG A 84 -6.15 16.56 2.09
N VAL A 85 -5.58 15.48 2.63
CA VAL A 85 -4.92 15.49 3.93
C VAL A 85 -3.70 16.40 3.87
N GLU A 86 -2.87 16.32 2.83
CA GLU A 86 -1.71 17.20 2.70
C GLU A 86 -2.10 18.66 2.50
N ASP A 87 -3.10 18.96 1.67
CA ASP A 87 -3.58 20.33 1.44
C ASP A 87 -4.12 20.96 2.72
N ALA A 88 -4.97 20.23 3.46
CA ALA A 88 -5.51 20.69 4.74
C ALA A 88 -4.41 20.88 5.79
N ARG A 89 -3.42 19.99 5.83
CA ARG A 89 -2.26 20.10 6.73
C ARG A 89 -1.43 21.35 6.40
N ARG A 90 -1.16 21.62 5.12
CA ARG A 90 -0.43 22.82 4.67
C ARG A 90 -1.18 24.09 5.02
N PHE A 91 -2.49 24.10 4.81
CA PHE A 91 -3.36 25.21 5.17
C PHE A 91 -3.31 25.50 6.68
N GLY A 92 -3.45 24.46 7.51
CA GLY A 92 -3.33 24.59 8.98
C GLY A 92 -1.94 25.10 9.41
N GLN A 93 -0.87 24.62 8.79
CA GLN A 93 0.49 25.12 9.07
C GLN A 93 0.68 26.58 8.67
N ALA A 94 0.08 27.04 7.56
CA ALA A 94 0.14 28.43 7.15
C ALA A 94 -0.58 29.36 8.14
N ILE A 95 -1.76 28.96 8.63
CA ILE A 95 -2.48 29.70 9.68
C ILE A 95 -1.62 29.82 10.94
N ALA A 96 -1.04 28.72 11.39
CA ALA A 96 -0.21 28.69 12.60
C ALA A 96 1.08 29.52 12.46
N HIS A 97 1.70 29.50 11.28
CA HIS A 97 2.87 30.32 10.99
C HIS A 97 2.54 31.83 11.11
N ASN A 98 1.38 32.24 10.56
CA ASN A 98 0.95 33.63 10.59
C ASN A 98 0.51 34.09 11.99
N ALA A 99 0.04 33.16 12.83
CA ALA A 99 -0.34 33.43 14.22
C ALA A 99 0.84 33.34 15.21
N ARG A 100 2.08 33.15 14.73
CA ARG A 100 3.25 32.93 15.58
C ARG A 100 3.54 34.15 16.47
N VAL A 101 3.61 33.92 17.78
CA VAL A 101 4.01 34.92 18.77
C VAL A 101 5.51 34.75 19.09
N PRO A 102 6.35 35.80 18.90
CA PRO A 102 7.76 35.76 19.33
C PRO A 102 7.89 35.48 20.84
N GLY A 103 8.79 34.57 21.22
CA GLY A 103 9.01 34.19 22.63
C GLY A 103 8.02 33.16 23.19
N ALA A 104 7.09 32.64 22.38
CA ALA A 104 6.23 31.54 22.81
C ALA A 104 7.06 30.29 23.17
N ARG A 105 6.68 29.64 24.29
CA ARG A 105 7.37 28.44 24.80
C ARG A 105 7.20 27.21 23.91
N ARG A 106 6.10 27.13 23.13
CA ARG A 106 5.79 26.01 22.23
C ARG A 106 5.92 26.44 20.78
N ASP A 107 6.46 25.55 19.95
CA ASP A 107 6.51 25.76 18.51
C ASP A 107 5.08 25.71 17.94
N ALA A 108 4.61 26.83 17.41
CA ALA A 108 3.28 26.95 16.80
C ALA A 108 3.04 25.89 15.71
N ARG A 109 4.10 25.48 15.00
CA ARG A 109 4.01 24.44 13.97
C ARG A 109 3.76 23.06 14.56
N GLU A 110 4.44 22.71 15.66
CA GLU A 110 4.23 21.43 16.36
C GLU A 110 2.82 21.36 16.94
N VAL A 111 2.33 22.47 17.52
CA VAL A 111 0.96 22.55 18.04
C VAL A 111 -0.06 22.31 16.92
N ALA A 112 0.09 23.02 15.78
CA ALA A 112 -0.80 22.86 14.65
C ALA A 112 -0.80 21.43 14.06
N GLU A 113 0.35 20.76 14.03
CA GLU A 113 0.44 19.38 13.54
C GLU A 113 -0.29 18.39 14.47
N ARG A 114 -0.21 18.58 15.79
CA ARG A 114 -0.94 17.77 16.78
C ARG A 114 -2.45 18.02 16.75
N GLU A 115 -2.86 19.27 16.63
CA GLU A 115 -4.27 19.66 16.50
C GLU A 115 -4.87 19.08 15.23
N PHE A 116 -4.19 19.25 14.09
CA PHE A 116 -4.61 18.69 12.82
C PHE A 116 -4.77 17.16 12.88
N SER A 117 -3.79 16.45 13.44
CA SER A 117 -3.84 14.99 13.55
C SER A 117 -5.00 14.52 14.44
N SER A 118 -5.29 15.26 15.52
CA SER A 118 -6.40 14.97 16.44
C SER A 118 -7.76 15.18 15.77
N GLU A 119 -7.92 16.30 15.08
CA GLU A 119 -9.15 16.61 14.35
C GLU A 119 -9.39 15.59 13.22
N LEU A 120 -8.33 15.23 12.50
CA LEU A 120 -8.39 14.21 11.46
C LEU A 120 -8.81 12.85 12.04
N ALA A 121 -8.24 12.43 13.18
CA ALA A 121 -8.59 11.18 13.85
C ALA A 121 -10.08 11.11 14.21
N CYS A 122 -10.62 12.20 14.79
CA CYS A 122 -12.04 12.33 15.09
C CYS A 122 -12.90 12.28 13.82
N THR A 123 -12.51 13.04 12.79
CA THR A 123 -13.25 13.15 11.51
C THR A 123 -13.43 11.80 10.83
N ILE A 124 -12.36 11.00 10.73
CA ILE A 124 -12.39 9.70 10.04
C ILE A 124 -12.56 8.51 10.98
N ARG A 125 -12.78 8.76 12.27
CA ARG A 125 -13.04 7.77 13.33
C ARG A 125 -11.98 6.68 13.43
N VAL A 126 -10.71 7.09 13.52
CA VAL A 126 -9.58 6.17 13.70
C VAL A 126 -8.78 6.53 14.95
N PRO A 127 -7.97 5.60 15.49
CA PRO A 127 -7.02 5.94 16.56
C PRO A 127 -6.06 7.06 16.14
N GLN A 128 -5.66 7.90 17.10
CA GLN A 128 -4.72 9.02 16.88
C GLN A 128 -3.48 8.61 16.09
N ARG A 129 -2.86 7.50 16.48
CA ARG A 129 -1.67 6.94 15.84
C ARG A 129 -1.90 6.62 14.35
N THR A 130 -3.10 6.16 14.01
CA THR A 130 -3.50 5.87 12.63
C THR A 130 -3.62 7.16 11.82
N ALA A 131 -4.17 8.23 12.40
CA ALA A 131 -4.23 9.53 11.76
C ALA A 131 -2.82 10.12 11.55
N GLU A 132 -1.96 10.09 12.57
CA GLU A 132 -0.55 10.54 12.46
C GLU A 132 0.18 9.83 11.29
N ASN A 133 0.04 8.51 11.20
CA ASN A 133 0.62 7.74 10.10
C ASN A 133 0.02 8.16 8.74
N LEU A 134 -1.30 8.34 8.66
CA LEU A 134 -1.96 8.82 7.45
C LEU A 134 -1.45 10.19 7.03
N VAL A 135 -1.23 11.12 7.97
CA VAL A 135 -0.66 12.44 7.69
C VAL A 135 0.75 12.31 7.12
N ALA A 136 1.59 11.46 7.72
CA ALA A 136 2.95 11.23 7.24
C ALA A 136 2.98 10.58 5.84
N GLU A 137 2.14 9.56 5.61
CA GLU A 137 1.98 8.89 4.31
C GLU A 137 1.47 9.86 3.24
N SER A 138 0.48 10.69 3.59
CA SER A 138 -0.11 11.68 2.69
C SER A 138 0.91 12.72 2.24
N ARG A 139 1.72 13.22 3.18
CA ARG A 139 2.83 14.13 2.88
C ARG A 139 3.85 13.48 1.95
N ALA A 140 4.25 12.23 2.23
CA ALA A 140 5.21 11.52 1.40
C ALA A 140 4.68 11.33 -0.05
N LEU A 141 3.44 10.87 -0.21
CA LEU A 141 2.81 10.69 -1.52
C LEU A 141 2.62 12.00 -2.29
N ALA A 142 2.35 13.10 -1.59
CA ALA A 142 2.12 14.40 -2.23
C ALA A 142 3.42 15.12 -2.62
N GLN A 143 4.48 14.98 -1.83
CA GLN A 143 5.70 15.79 -1.98
C GLN A 143 6.91 15.02 -2.49
N GLU A 144 7.05 13.75 -2.10
CA GLU A 144 8.28 12.98 -2.27
C GLU A 144 8.11 11.84 -3.28
N LEU A 145 6.90 11.31 -3.38
CA LEU A 145 6.55 10.15 -4.20
C LEU A 145 5.34 10.44 -5.14
N PRO A 146 5.44 11.46 -6.00
CA PRO A 146 4.33 11.86 -6.86
C PRO A 146 3.98 10.80 -7.92
N ALA A 147 4.94 10.00 -8.39
CA ALA A 147 4.66 8.94 -9.38
C ALA A 147 3.89 7.77 -8.73
N THR A 148 4.19 7.46 -7.48
CA THR A 148 3.47 6.46 -6.67
C THR A 148 2.04 6.90 -6.45
N ARG A 149 1.83 8.19 -6.13
CA ARG A 149 0.48 8.77 -6.02
C ARG A 149 -0.27 8.69 -7.35
N ALA A 150 0.40 8.94 -8.47
CA ALA A 150 -0.23 8.84 -9.79
C ALA A 150 -0.65 7.41 -10.14
N ALA A 151 0.22 6.41 -9.89
CA ALA A 151 -0.10 5.00 -10.06
C ALA A 151 -1.27 4.56 -9.18
N LEU A 152 -1.31 5.04 -7.93
CA LEU A 152 -2.44 4.81 -7.02
C LEU A 152 -3.73 5.46 -7.55
N ALA A 153 -3.65 6.68 -8.09
CA ALA A 153 -4.80 7.38 -8.66
C ALA A 153 -5.35 6.69 -9.93
N ALA A 154 -4.47 6.07 -10.73
CA ALA A 154 -4.84 5.28 -11.90
C ALA A 154 -5.37 3.88 -11.55
N GLY A 155 -5.30 3.47 -10.28
CA GLY A 155 -5.68 2.12 -9.85
C GLY A 155 -4.71 1.02 -10.30
N GLU A 156 -3.49 1.39 -10.71
CA GLU A 156 -2.42 0.45 -11.08
C GLU A 156 -1.84 -0.25 -9.85
N ILE A 157 -1.91 0.41 -8.69
CA ILE A 157 -1.48 -0.14 -7.40
C ILE A 157 -2.55 0.07 -6.34
N SER A 158 -2.66 -0.87 -5.40
CA SER A 158 -3.50 -0.72 -4.21
C SER A 158 -2.86 0.26 -3.21
N TYR A 159 -3.66 0.76 -2.26
CA TYR A 159 -3.12 1.58 -1.16
C TYR A 159 -2.08 0.82 -0.33
N ARG A 160 -2.22 -0.50 -0.18
CA ARG A 160 -1.24 -1.32 0.53
C ARG A 160 0.12 -1.32 -0.17
N HIS A 161 0.13 -1.39 -1.50
CA HIS A 161 1.37 -1.25 -2.27
C HIS A 161 2.00 0.14 -2.06
N ALA A 162 1.20 1.21 -2.15
CA ALA A 162 1.69 2.56 -1.90
C ALA A 162 2.30 2.72 -0.48
N GLN A 163 1.68 2.14 0.55
CA GLN A 163 2.24 2.13 1.91
C GLN A 163 3.60 1.44 1.99
N VAL A 164 3.80 0.34 1.26
CA VAL A 164 5.11 -0.34 1.21
C VAL A 164 6.16 0.57 0.57
N VAL A 165 5.83 1.22 -0.56
CA VAL A 165 6.75 2.17 -1.22
C VAL A 165 7.11 3.32 -0.30
N VAL A 166 6.14 3.92 0.39
CA VAL A 166 6.35 5.01 1.36
C VAL A 166 7.30 4.57 2.48
N ASN A 167 7.04 3.42 3.10
CA ASN A 167 7.86 2.91 4.19
C ASN A 167 9.31 2.64 3.76
N GLN A 168 9.50 2.11 2.56
CA GLN A 168 10.83 1.89 1.99
C GLN A 168 11.53 3.22 1.67
N ALA A 169 10.81 4.19 1.09
CA ALA A 169 11.35 5.50 0.76
C ALA A 169 11.86 6.28 1.97
N TRP A 170 11.28 6.08 3.16
CA TRP A 170 11.79 6.68 4.40
C TRP A 170 13.18 6.18 4.81
N SER A 171 13.61 5.03 4.30
CA SER A 171 14.98 4.51 4.49
C SER A 171 15.96 5.03 3.43
N VAL A 172 15.48 5.83 2.46
CA VAL A 172 16.27 6.37 1.36
C VAL A 172 16.54 7.87 1.60
N PRO A 173 17.80 8.33 1.44
CA PRO A 173 18.13 9.76 1.46
C PRO A 173 17.30 10.54 0.44
N ALA A 174 16.98 11.81 0.74
CA ALA A 174 16.07 12.61 -0.08
C ALA A 174 16.51 12.71 -1.55
N GLU A 175 17.82 12.77 -1.79
CA GLU A 175 18.44 12.88 -3.12
C GLU A 175 18.25 11.60 -3.95
N GLY A 176 18.08 10.46 -3.28
CA GLY A 176 17.89 9.15 -3.90
C GLY A 176 16.44 8.76 -4.16
N ARG A 177 15.46 9.48 -3.58
CA ARG A 177 14.04 9.07 -3.59
C ARG A 177 13.44 9.01 -4.98
N VAL A 178 13.77 9.96 -5.86
CA VAL A 178 13.27 9.97 -7.24
C VAL A 178 13.74 8.73 -8.02
N LYS A 179 15.02 8.35 -7.88
CA LYS A 179 15.57 7.16 -8.52
C LYS A 179 14.98 5.88 -7.93
N PHE A 180 14.82 5.85 -6.62
CA PHE A 180 14.17 4.75 -5.90
C PHE A 180 12.72 4.54 -6.40
N GLU A 181 11.93 5.60 -6.44
CA GLU A 181 10.53 5.55 -6.85
C GLU A 181 10.38 5.00 -8.27
N ALA A 182 11.17 5.51 -9.21
CA ALA A 182 11.17 5.03 -10.60
C ALA A 182 11.52 3.54 -10.71
N ALA A 183 12.50 3.07 -9.93
CA ALA A 183 12.92 1.67 -9.92
C ALA A 183 11.83 0.73 -9.34
N VAL A 184 11.17 1.17 -8.27
CA VAL A 184 10.10 0.39 -7.63
C VAL A 184 8.87 0.28 -8.52
N LEU A 185 8.43 1.39 -9.14
CA LEU A 185 7.25 1.37 -10.01
C LEU A 185 7.46 0.54 -11.28
N LYS A 186 8.67 0.54 -11.84
CA LYS A 186 9.02 -0.36 -12.95
C LYS A 186 8.85 -1.84 -12.60
N SER A 187 9.03 -2.20 -11.33
CA SER A 187 8.90 -3.57 -10.83
C SER A 187 7.47 -3.92 -10.36
N ALA A 188 6.64 -2.91 -10.08
CA ALA A 188 5.27 -3.08 -9.60
C ALA A 188 4.31 -3.50 -10.73
N GLY A 189 4.55 -3.07 -11.98
CA GLY A 189 3.77 -3.49 -13.15
C GLY A 189 3.96 -4.96 -13.55
N THR A 190 4.85 -5.70 -12.87
CA THR A 190 5.19 -7.10 -13.17
C THR A 190 4.78 -8.10 -12.08
N LEU A 191 4.10 -7.65 -11.01
CA LEU A 191 3.76 -8.47 -9.84
C LEU A 191 2.26 -8.77 -9.65
N THR A 192 1.42 -8.51 -10.64
CA THR A 192 0.02 -8.98 -10.71
C THR A 192 -0.07 -10.36 -11.33
#